data_AF-F1L857-F1
#
_entry.id   AF-F1L857-F1
#
_cell.length_a   1.000
_cell.length_b   1.000
_cell.length_c   1.000
_cell.angle_alpha   90.00
_cell.angle_beta   90.00
_cell.angle_gamma   90.00
#
_symmetry.space_group_name_H-M   'P 1'
#
loop_
_entity.id
_entity.type
_entity.pdbx_description
1 polymer ?
#
loop_
_entity_poly.entity_id
_entity_poly.type
_entity_poly.pdbx_seq_one_letter_code
_entity_poly.pdbx_strand_id
1 'polypeptide(L)'
;MTSVSMSTRRALYSFLRLVWRYRFVKVVPSRLRGEGCWSWRRWLRWRPPLLVAISAGFSFQEKGIPDDVIQAEKSVHVSGGESDEWEVMVEQDDLRVVRRPRDTSGLYEYRCSGTYRDISARDFVDAQIDLEYRQKWDSNVLKLELLYSDEETDSQVVRWIAKFPYPMYPREYIFVRRRYVDEAEQSVVIASNALDRELFPLNSEYVRVQTYRSVMVVRAHRCFDEKGLDFVLTYYDNPESTIPSCAYNWIVNHGGPHFLQQVHAAALELEKLRTQRSLGQLEMRASEAASDEEKSEYSIGAGLAGGDEGVEPEQGTSADEVKKADVRETSQSNRTALQAWYERLTAVETPEFLGMID
;
A
#
# COMPACT_ATOMS: atom_id res chain seq x y z
N MET A 1 -52.19 28.17 1.89
CA MET A 1 -52.70 27.71 3.20
C MET A 1 -52.68 26.19 3.14
N THR A 2 -51.92 25.43 3.93
CA THR A 2 -51.34 25.64 5.25
C THR A 2 -50.08 24.78 5.39
N SER A 3 -49.13 25.32 6.14
CA SER A 3 -47.87 24.71 6.56
C SER A 3 -48.07 23.44 7.37
N VAL A 4 -47.17 22.47 7.20
CA VAL A 4 -46.92 21.42 8.19
C VAL A 4 -45.45 21.49 8.60
N SER A 5 -45.25 22.31 9.63
CA SER A 5 -44.35 22.17 10.79
C SER A 5 -43.05 21.36 10.65
N MET A 6 -41.94 22.09 10.77
CA MET A 6 -40.54 21.69 10.97
C MET A 6 -40.24 20.94 12.29
N SER A 7 -41.24 20.39 12.99
CA SER A 7 -41.07 19.83 14.35
C SER A 7 -40.73 18.33 14.41
N THR A 8 -40.95 17.56 13.34
CA THR A 8 -40.79 16.08 13.35
C THR A 8 -39.40 15.58 12.96
N ARG A 9 -38.44 16.45 12.61
CA ARG A 9 -37.06 16.04 12.26
C ARG A 9 -36.05 16.09 13.41
N ARG A 10 -36.40 16.64 14.57
CA ARG A 10 -35.51 16.70 15.76
C ARG A 10 -35.73 15.56 16.78
N ALA A 11 -36.82 14.80 16.67
CA ALA A 11 -37.12 13.70 17.59
C ALA A 11 -36.42 12.37 17.23
N LEU A 12 -36.08 12.14 15.95
CA LEU A 12 -35.37 10.91 15.53
C LEU A 12 -33.87 10.94 15.86
N TYR A 13 -33.27 12.14 15.95
CA TYR A 13 -31.85 12.34 16.25
C TYR A 13 -31.50 12.26 17.75
N SER A 14 -32.50 12.37 18.64
CA SER A 14 -32.31 12.23 20.09
C SER A 14 -32.42 10.78 20.57
N PHE A 15 -33.15 9.92 19.82
CA PHE A 15 -33.37 8.51 20.19
C PHE A 15 -32.18 7.61 19.84
N LEU A 16 -31.45 7.91 18.76
CA LEU A 16 -30.26 7.14 18.36
C LEU A 16 -28.99 7.49 19.17
N ARG A 17 -29.02 8.57 19.95
CA ARG A 17 -27.90 8.98 20.82
C ARG A 17 -27.94 8.36 22.22
N LEU A 18 -29.00 7.60 22.54
CA LEU A 18 -29.20 6.96 23.85
C LEU A 18 -28.87 5.46 23.88
N VAL A 19 -28.65 4.82 22.72
CA VAL A 19 -28.38 3.36 22.63
C VAL A 19 -26.88 3.05 22.44
N TRP A 20 -26.04 4.06 22.24
CA TRP A 20 -24.59 3.88 22.05
C TRP A 20 -23.80 4.36 23.28
N ARG A 21 -24.02 3.68 24.41
CA ARG A 21 -23.17 3.78 25.59
C ARG A 21 -23.30 2.47 26.37
N TYR A 22 -22.17 2.01 26.90
CA TYR A 22 -21.87 0.75 27.61
C TYR A 22 -21.37 -0.40 26.73
N ARG A 23 -20.34 -1.17 27.09
CA ARG A 23 -19.17 -1.02 27.98
C ARG A 23 -18.35 -2.28 27.71
N PHE A 24 -17.04 -2.11 27.59
CA PHE A 24 -16.05 -3.18 27.57
C PHE A 24 -16.20 -4.12 28.78
N VAL A 25 -16.12 -5.43 28.53
CA VAL A 25 -15.64 -6.41 29.52
C VAL A 25 -14.48 -7.15 28.87
N LYS A 26 -13.27 -6.84 29.34
CA LYS A 26 -12.05 -7.62 29.10
C LYS A 26 -12.20 -8.96 29.83
N VAL A 27 -12.00 -10.07 29.13
CA VAL A 27 -11.63 -11.35 29.74
C VAL A 27 -10.26 -11.72 29.22
N VAL A 28 -9.30 -11.73 30.14
CA VAL A 28 -7.91 -12.19 29.95
C VAL A 28 -7.90 -13.71 30.14
N PRO A 29 -7.18 -14.46 29.30
CA PRO A 29 -6.53 -15.68 29.76
C PRO A 29 -5.01 -15.53 29.78
N SER A 30 -4.44 -15.89 30.92
CA SER A 30 -3.03 -15.96 31.24
C SER A 30 -2.30 -17.08 30.48
N ARG A 31 -1.24 -16.67 29.77
CA ARG A 31 0.12 -17.24 29.70
C ARG A 31 0.28 -18.77 29.72
N LEU A 32 0.77 -19.33 28.61
CA LEU A 32 1.83 -20.32 28.62
C LEU A 32 2.86 -20.01 27.52
N ARG A 33 4.11 -20.30 27.89
CA ARG A 33 5.39 -19.83 27.34
C ARG A 33 5.86 -20.83 26.27
N GLY A 34 6.36 -20.32 25.14
CA GLY A 34 7.01 -21.13 24.11
C GLY A 34 7.69 -20.22 23.10
N GLU A 35 9.01 -20.22 23.12
CA GLU A 35 9.87 -19.51 22.16
C GLU A 35 9.71 -20.16 20.79
N GLY A 36 9.44 -19.34 19.77
CA GLY A 36 9.28 -19.76 18.39
C GLY A 36 9.02 -18.55 17.51
N CYS A 37 9.72 -18.47 16.38
CA CYS A 37 9.57 -17.46 15.34
C CYS A 37 8.07 -17.22 15.05
N TRP A 38 7.58 -16.00 15.24
CA TRP A 38 6.16 -15.70 15.20
C TRP A 38 5.68 -15.72 13.75
N SER A 39 4.88 -16.73 13.40
CA SER A 39 4.16 -16.81 12.12
C SER A 39 3.26 -15.58 11.93
N TRP A 40 3.54 -14.80 10.89
CA TRP A 40 2.95 -13.49 10.62
C TRP A 40 1.51 -13.51 10.08
N ARG A 41 0.85 -14.68 10.03
CA ARG A 41 -0.44 -14.87 9.34
C ARG A 41 -1.68 -14.26 10.02
N ARG A 42 -1.56 -13.35 10.99
CA ARG A 42 -2.73 -13.05 11.84
C ARG A 42 -2.89 -11.64 12.40
N TRP A 43 -2.98 -10.58 11.60
CA TRP A 43 -3.60 -9.33 12.07
C TRP A 43 -4.35 -8.53 10.97
N LEU A 44 -5.55 -8.06 11.37
CA LEU A 44 -6.54 -7.19 10.68
C LEU A 44 -7.50 -7.80 9.63
N ARG A 45 -8.71 -8.18 10.07
CA ARG A 45 -9.90 -8.29 9.21
C ARG A 45 -11.05 -7.47 9.80
N TRP A 46 -11.34 -6.35 9.15
CA TRP A 46 -12.65 -5.69 9.17
C TRP A 46 -13.61 -6.52 8.29
N ARG A 47 -14.87 -6.69 8.71
CA ARG A 47 -15.92 -7.36 7.91
C ARG A 47 -16.85 -6.32 7.28
N PRO A 48 -16.87 -6.12 5.95
CA PRO A 48 -17.97 -5.45 5.29
C PRO A 48 -19.17 -6.40 5.13
N PRO A 49 -20.39 -5.87 4.98
CA PRO A 49 -21.61 -6.67 4.91
C PRO A 49 -21.74 -7.42 3.58
N LEU A 50 -22.41 -8.56 3.69
CA LEU A 50 -22.69 -9.59 2.69
C LEU A 50 -23.30 -9.12 1.36
N LEU A 51 -22.81 -9.78 0.31
CA LEU A 51 -23.52 -10.28 -0.91
C LEU A 51 -23.90 -9.26 -2.00
N VAL A 52 -23.04 -9.15 -3.01
CA VAL A 52 -23.52 -9.25 -4.40
C VAL A 52 -23.61 -10.75 -4.70
N ALA A 53 -24.75 -11.21 -5.21
CA ALA A 53 -24.90 -12.59 -5.66
C ALA A 53 -24.13 -12.74 -6.97
N ILE A 54 -23.08 -13.56 -6.98
CA ILE A 54 -22.55 -14.09 -8.24
C ILE A 54 -23.66 -14.94 -8.81
N SER A 55 -24.08 -14.68 -10.06
CA SER A 55 -24.86 -15.66 -10.81
C SER A 55 -24.15 -17.02 -10.68
N ALA A 56 -24.85 -18.03 -10.16
CA ALA A 56 -24.32 -19.34 -9.82
C ALA A 56 -23.19 -19.80 -10.76
N GLY A 57 -21.92 -19.82 -10.30
CA GLY A 57 -20.80 -20.23 -11.16
C GLY A 57 -19.39 -19.77 -10.80
N PHE A 58 -19.17 -18.95 -9.76
CA PHE A 58 -17.80 -18.63 -9.33
C PHE A 58 -17.37 -19.49 -8.13
N SER A 59 -16.23 -20.14 -8.27
CA SER A 59 -15.51 -20.83 -7.19
C SER A 59 -14.03 -20.49 -7.30
N PHE A 60 -13.36 -20.27 -6.17
CA PHE A 60 -11.90 -20.11 -6.13
C PHE A 60 -11.16 -21.36 -6.59
N GLN A 61 -11.78 -22.55 -6.52
CA GLN A 61 -11.18 -23.78 -7.03
C GLN A 61 -11.10 -23.78 -8.57
N GLU A 62 -12.06 -23.14 -9.24
CA GLU A 62 -12.13 -23.12 -10.71
C GLU A 62 -11.47 -21.88 -11.31
N LYS A 63 -11.68 -20.72 -10.67
CA LYS A 63 -11.26 -19.41 -11.17
C LYS A 63 -10.10 -18.81 -10.38
N GLY A 64 -9.62 -19.49 -9.34
CA GLY A 64 -8.44 -19.07 -8.59
C GLY A 64 -7.14 -19.32 -9.36
N ILE A 65 -6.07 -18.71 -8.88
CA ILE A 65 -4.73 -18.88 -9.47
C ILE A 65 -4.11 -20.15 -8.85
N PRO A 66 -3.77 -21.18 -9.63
CA PRO A 66 -3.30 -22.46 -9.12
C PRO A 66 -1.85 -22.39 -8.60
N ASP A 67 -1.46 -23.37 -7.79
CA ASP A 67 -0.15 -23.41 -7.12
C ASP A 67 1.02 -23.51 -8.10
N ASP A 68 0.88 -24.31 -9.17
CA ASP A 68 1.89 -24.50 -10.20
C ASP A 68 2.26 -23.17 -10.90
N VAL A 69 1.26 -22.34 -11.19
CA VAL A 69 1.47 -20.99 -11.75
C VAL A 69 2.23 -20.11 -10.76
N ILE A 70 1.87 -20.13 -9.47
CA ILE A 70 2.59 -19.37 -8.44
C ILE A 70 4.04 -19.81 -8.33
N GLN A 71 4.31 -21.12 -8.34
CA GLN A 71 5.69 -21.66 -8.25
C GLN A 71 6.51 -21.33 -9.50
N ALA A 72 5.91 -21.42 -10.69
CA ALA A 72 6.57 -21.03 -11.93
C ALA A 72 6.97 -19.55 -11.91
N GLU A 73 6.06 -18.66 -11.52
CA GLU A 73 6.32 -17.23 -11.41
C GLU A 73 7.35 -16.89 -10.32
N LYS A 74 7.33 -17.61 -9.20
CA LYS A 74 8.34 -17.47 -8.14
C LYS A 74 9.76 -17.71 -8.65
N SER A 75 9.94 -18.54 -9.69
CA SER A 75 11.26 -18.83 -10.25
C SER A 75 11.84 -17.70 -11.13
N VAL A 76 11.05 -16.66 -11.43
CA VAL A 76 11.49 -15.53 -12.26
C VAL A 76 12.51 -14.67 -11.51
N HIS A 77 13.74 -14.61 -12.02
CA HIS A 77 14.85 -13.87 -11.42
C HIS A 77 14.88 -12.40 -11.88
N VAL A 78 15.41 -11.53 -11.01
CA VAL A 78 15.58 -10.08 -11.25
C VAL A 78 16.57 -9.81 -12.40
N SER A 79 17.49 -10.75 -12.67
CA SER A 79 18.64 -10.56 -13.55
C SER A 79 18.89 -11.69 -14.55
N GLY A 80 17.93 -12.61 -14.78
CA GLY A 80 18.21 -13.86 -15.48
C GLY A 80 17.41 -14.11 -16.77
N GLY A 81 18.08 -13.94 -17.92
CA GLY A 81 17.72 -14.61 -19.18
C GLY A 81 16.66 -13.91 -20.04
N GLU A 82 16.94 -12.68 -20.46
CA GLU A 82 16.08 -12.02 -21.45
C GLU A 82 16.50 -12.47 -22.85
N SER A 83 15.59 -13.12 -23.58
CA SER A 83 15.69 -13.29 -25.02
C SER A 83 15.79 -11.91 -25.70
N ASP A 84 16.25 -11.86 -26.95
CA ASP A 84 16.32 -10.65 -27.82
C ASP A 84 14.95 -9.95 -28.06
N GLU A 85 13.89 -10.33 -27.33
CA GLU A 85 12.52 -9.86 -27.50
C GLU A 85 12.14 -8.69 -26.58
N TRP A 86 12.90 -8.41 -25.52
CA TRP A 86 12.61 -7.32 -24.58
C TRP A 86 13.29 -6.02 -24.99
N GLU A 87 12.50 -4.95 -25.14
CA GLU A 87 12.95 -3.59 -25.41
C GLU A 87 13.07 -2.81 -24.10
N VAL A 88 14.24 -2.20 -23.86
CA VAL A 88 14.49 -1.37 -22.67
C VAL A 88 13.77 -0.02 -22.82
N MET A 89 12.92 0.31 -21.85
CA MET A 89 12.24 1.61 -21.77
C MET A 89 12.93 2.56 -20.78
N VAL A 90 13.31 2.03 -19.62
CA VAL A 90 13.98 2.79 -18.56
C VAL A 90 15.06 1.91 -17.96
N GLU A 91 16.26 2.48 -17.80
CA GLU A 91 17.38 1.82 -17.14
C GLU A 91 18.07 2.82 -16.20
N GLN A 92 18.09 2.47 -14.92
CA GLN A 92 18.73 3.19 -13.83
C GLN A 92 19.43 2.16 -12.94
N ASP A 93 20.34 2.60 -12.07
CA ASP A 93 21.18 1.71 -11.27
C ASP A 93 20.39 0.64 -10.48
N ASP A 94 19.24 1.01 -9.93
CA ASP A 94 18.41 0.15 -9.09
C ASP A 94 17.03 -0.16 -9.68
N LEU A 95 16.75 0.27 -10.91
CA LEU A 95 15.43 0.16 -11.53
C LEU A 95 15.57 -0.04 -13.04
N ARG A 96 14.88 -1.07 -13.55
CA ARG A 96 14.85 -1.41 -14.97
C ARG A 96 13.42 -1.69 -15.40
N VAL A 97 13.00 -1.07 -16.49
CA VAL A 97 11.69 -1.27 -17.11
C VAL A 97 11.90 -1.68 -18.55
N VAL A 98 11.40 -2.85 -18.89
CA VAL A 98 11.44 -3.41 -20.24
C VAL A 98 10.01 -3.71 -20.71
N ARG A 99 9.81 -3.74 -22.03
CA ARG A 99 8.54 -4.15 -22.64
C ARG A 99 8.79 -5.14 -23.77
N ARG A 100 7.81 -5.98 -24.09
CA ARG A 100 7.81 -6.79 -25.31
C ARG A 100 6.43 -6.83 -25.96
N PRO A 101 6.33 -6.97 -27.28
CA PRO A 101 5.06 -7.24 -27.94
C PRO A 101 4.52 -8.59 -27.47
N ARG A 102 3.24 -8.67 -27.12
CA ARG A 102 2.65 -9.94 -26.66
C ARG A 102 2.19 -10.83 -27.82
N ASP A 103 1.67 -10.21 -28.86
CA ASP A 103 1.11 -10.84 -30.04
C ASP A 103 0.94 -9.78 -31.17
N THR A 104 0.23 -10.11 -32.24
CA THR A 104 -0.04 -9.20 -33.36
C THR A 104 -1.09 -8.12 -33.06
N SER A 105 -1.67 -8.07 -31.85
CA SER A 105 -2.70 -7.09 -31.50
C SER A 105 -2.17 -5.68 -31.24
N GLY A 106 -0.85 -5.53 -31.12
CA GLY A 106 -0.20 -4.28 -30.72
C GLY A 106 -0.19 -4.04 -29.20
N LEU A 107 -0.59 -5.03 -28.41
CA LEU A 107 -0.46 -5.01 -26.95
C LEU A 107 0.95 -5.39 -26.52
N TYR A 108 1.36 -4.82 -25.39
CA TYR A 108 2.67 -5.05 -24.79
C TYR A 108 2.54 -5.72 -23.43
N GLU A 109 3.52 -6.56 -23.12
CA GLU A 109 3.81 -6.99 -21.77
C GLU A 109 4.98 -6.16 -21.23
N TYR A 110 4.84 -5.71 -19.99
CA TYR A 110 5.82 -4.87 -19.32
C TYR A 110 6.42 -5.63 -18.14
N ARG A 111 7.71 -5.43 -17.92
CA ARG A 111 8.40 -5.91 -16.72
C ARG A 111 9.17 -4.76 -16.09
N CYS A 112 8.90 -4.53 -14.82
CA CYS A 112 9.58 -3.57 -13.98
C CYS A 112 10.30 -4.33 -12.87
N SER A 113 11.62 -4.23 -12.81
CA SER A 113 12.45 -4.87 -11.81
C SER A 113 13.30 -3.83 -11.11
N GLY A 114 13.53 -4.00 -9.81
CA GLY A 114 14.40 -3.10 -9.08
C GLY A 114 14.78 -3.60 -7.71
N THR A 115 15.63 -2.83 -7.04
CA THR A 115 16.09 -3.09 -5.68
C THR A 115 15.89 -1.86 -4.82
N TYR A 116 15.32 -2.04 -3.63
CA TYR A 116 15.21 -0.97 -2.62
C TYR A 116 16.00 -1.39 -1.39
N ARG A 117 16.93 -0.53 -0.95
CA ARG A 117 17.79 -0.79 0.22
C ARG A 117 17.26 -0.16 1.51
N ASP A 118 16.27 0.72 1.39
CA ASP A 118 15.75 1.57 2.46
C ASP A 118 14.31 1.22 2.86
N ILE A 119 13.72 0.18 2.28
CA ILE A 119 12.34 -0.28 2.57
C ILE A 119 12.37 -1.76 2.97
N SER A 120 11.48 -2.17 3.89
CA SER A 120 11.30 -3.58 4.22
C SER A 120 10.38 -4.27 3.21
N ALA A 121 10.61 -5.55 2.93
CA ALA A 121 9.75 -6.30 2.02
C ALA A 121 8.29 -6.33 2.49
N ARG A 122 8.06 -6.36 3.82
CA ARG A 122 6.73 -6.26 4.43
C ARG A 122 6.03 -4.95 4.06
N ASP A 123 6.66 -3.80 4.32
CA ASP A 123 6.02 -2.50 4.10
C ASP A 123 5.77 -2.25 2.61
N PHE A 124 6.67 -2.71 1.74
CA PHE A 124 6.49 -2.65 0.30
C PHE A 124 5.27 -3.47 -0.17
N VAL A 125 5.17 -4.73 0.28
CA VAL A 125 4.04 -5.61 -0.05
C VAL A 125 2.73 -5.01 0.48
N ASP A 126 2.71 -4.57 1.73
CA ASP A 126 1.51 -4.03 2.36
C ASP A 126 1.03 -2.73 1.69
N ALA A 127 1.96 -1.87 1.26
CA ALA A 127 1.63 -0.67 0.50
C ALA A 127 0.90 -0.97 -0.82
N GLN A 128 1.13 -2.14 -1.41
CA GLN A 128 0.51 -2.60 -2.66
C GLN A 128 -0.84 -3.30 -2.45
N ILE A 129 -0.95 -4.12 -1.39
CA ILE A 129 -2.09 -5.03 -1.21
C ILE A 129 -3.19 -4.47 -0.30
N ASP A 130 -2.85 -3.61 0.65
CA ASP A 130 -3.81 -2.98 1.56
C ASP A 130 -4.66 -1.98 0.76
N LEU A 131 -5.93 -2.33 0.57
CA LEU A 131 -6.85 -1.56 -0.27
C LEU A 131 -7.16 -0.18 0.34
N GLU A 132 -7.29 -0.10 1.66
CA GLU A 132 -7.61 1.15 2.35
C GLU A 132 -6.42 2.10 2.32
N TYR A 133 -5.22 1.56 2.54
CA TYR A 133 -4.00 2.35 2.47
C TYR A 133 -3.71 2.79 1.03
N ARG A 134 -3.85 1.88 0.05
CA ARG A 134 -3.65 2.19 -1.37
C ARG A 134 -4.58 3.29 -1.86
N GLN A 135 -5.85 3.26 -1.47
CA GLN A 135 -6.80 4.31 -1.85
C GLN A 135 -6.41 5.70 -1.29
N LYS A 136 -5.62 5.77 -0.20
CA LYS A 136 -5.17 7.05 0.38
C LYS A 136 -3.99 7.66 -0.37
N TRP A 137 -3.00 6.84 -0.76
CA TRP A 137 -1.77 7.36 -1.36
C TRP A 137 -1.80 7.36 -2.90
N ASP A 138 -2.52 6.43 -3.53
CA ASP A 138 -2.59 6.31 -4.98
C ASP A 138 -3.67 7.24 -5.56
N SER A 139 -3.24 8.37 -6.11
CA SER A 139 -4.12 9.37 -6.70
C SER A 139 -4.84 8.90 -7.97
N ASN A 140 -4.37 7.81 -8.60
CA ASN A 140 -5.00 7.22 -9.78
C ASN A 140 -6.13 6.24 -9.41
N VAL A 141 -6.26 5.85 -8.15
CA VAL A 141 -7.39 5.04 -7.68
C VAL A 141 -8.61 5.95 -7.47
N LEU A 142 -9.70 5.70 -8.20
CA LEU A 142 -11.02 6.24 -7.86
C LEU A 142 -11.68 5.40 -6.77
N LYS A 143 -11.61 4.08 -6.91
CA LYS A 143 -12.26 3.14 -5.98
C LYS A 143 -11.50 1.81 -5.92
N LEU A 144 -11.33 1.27 -4.72
CA LEU A 144 -10.89 -0.11 -4.48
C LEU A 144 -11.89 -0.79 -3.56
N GLU A 145 -12.41 -1.93 -3.96
CA GLU A 145 -13.38 -2.71 -3.19
C GLU A 145 -12.97 -4.18 -3.14
N LEU A 146 -12.95 -4.76 -1.93
CA LEU A 146 -12.86 -6.20 -1.74
C LEU A 146 -14.24 -6.81 -1.94
N LEU A 147 -14.41 -7.64 -2.96
CA LEU A 147 -15.68 -8.31 -3.25
C LEU A 147 -15.77 -9.65 -2.51
N TYR A 148 -14.70 -10.45 -2.58
CA TYR A 148 -14.62 -11.77 -1.95
C TYR A 148 -13.21 -12.02 -1.43
N SER A 149 -13.11 -12.91 -0.45
CA SER A 149 -11.83 -13.40 0.05
C SER A 149 -11.94 -14.87 0.40
N ASP A 150 -10.93 -15.63 0.06
CA ASP A 150 -10.66 -16.97 0.56
C ASP A 150 -9.41 -16.93 1.45
N GLU A 151 -9.55 -17.40 2.68
CA GLU A 151 -8.46 -17.44 3.67
C GLU A 151 -7.55 -18.64 3.48
N GLU A 152 -8.05 -19.74 2.90
CA GLU A 152 -7.28 -20.97 2.73
C GLU A 152 -6.16 -20.78 1.70
N THR A 153 -6.51 -20.25 0.53
CA THR A 153 -5.55 -20.00 -0.55
C THR A 153 -4.95 -18.60 -0.53
N ASP A 154 -5.40 -17.73 0.39
CA ASP A 154 -5.06 -16.30 0.45
C ASP A 154 -5.38 -15.57 -0.87
N SER A 155 -6.55 -15.91 -1.42
CA SER A 155 -7.10 -15.35 -2.66
C SER A 155 -8.18 -14.33 -2.37
N GLN A 156 -8.29 -13.32 -3.22
CA GLN A 156 -9.22 -12.21 -3.09
C GLN A 156 -9.78 -11.84 -4.45
N VAL A 157 -11.04 -11.43 -4.52
CA VAL A 157 -11.60 -10.78 -5.70
C VAL A 157 -11.67 -9.29 -5.41
N VAL A 158 -10.98 -8.50 -6.23
CA VAL A 158 -10.87 -7.05 -6.05
C VAL A 158 -11.49 -6.35 -7.25
N ARG A 159 -12.29 -5.32 -6.97
CA ARG A 159 -12.75 -4.35 -7.95
C ARG A 159 -11.92 -3.08 -7.82
N TRP A 160 -11.27 -2.68 -8.90
CA TRP A 160 -10.44 -1.49 -8.98
C TRP A 160 -10.95 -0.57 -10.08
N ILE A 161 -11.28 0.66 -9.72
CA ILE A 161 -11.63 1.71 -10.66
C ILE A 161 -10.45 2.68 -10.75
N ALA A 162 -9.79 2.73 -11.90
CA ALA A 162 -8.59 3.51 -12.16
C ALA A 162 -8.89 4.72 -13.05
N LYS A 163 -8.34 5.88 -12.68
CA LYS A 163 -8.32 7.06 -13.56
C LYS A 163 -7.46 6.77 -14.77
N PHE A 164 -7.89 7.28 -15.92
CA PHE A 164 -7.09 7.30 -17.13
C PHE A 164 -6.93 8.75 -17.62
N PRO A 165 -5.87 9.05 -18.38
CA PRO A 165 -5.66 10.38 -18.92
C PRO A 165 -6.86 10.86 -19.75
N TYR A 166 -7.26 12.12 -19.58
CA TYR A 166 -8.27 12.75 -20.43
C TYR A 166 -7.81 12.72 -21.91
N PRO A 167 -8.69 12.42 -22.89
CA PRO A 167 -10.16 12.33 -22.81
C PRO A 167 -10.72 10.93 -22.53
N MET A 168 -9.92 10.01 -22.00
CA MET A 168 -10.34 8.62 -21.84
C MET A 168 -11.17 8.41 -20.57
N TYR A 169 -12.17 7.52 -20.64
CA TYR A 169 -12.98 7.14 -19.47
C TYR A 169 -12.16 6.32 -18.46
N PRO A 170 -12.54 6.34 -17.16
CA PRO A 170 -11.90 5.48 -16.17
C PRO A 170 -12.11 3.99 -16.48
N ARG A 171 -11.16 3.17 -16.04
CA ARG A 171 -11.19 1.71 -16.25
C ARG A 171 -11.66 1.00 -15.02
N GLU A 172 -12.45 -0.03 -15.23
CA GLU A 172 -12.85 -0.97 -14.21
C GLU A 172 -12.12 -2.29 -14.43
N TYR A 173 -11.35 -2.70 -13.42
CA TYR A 173 -10.73 -4.01 -13.36
C TYR A 173 -11.47 -4.82 -12.29
N ILE A 174 -11.87 -6.05 -12.64
CA ILE A 174 -12.30 -7.05 -11.67
C ILE A 174 -11.41 -8.26 -11.86
N PHE A 175 -10.63 -8.58 -10.83
CA PHE A 175 -9.62 -9.62 -10.90
C PHE A 175 -9.57 -10.45 -9.63
N VAL A 176 -9.20 -11.71 -9.79
CA VAL A 176 -8.73 -12.52 -8.67
C VAL A 176 -7.28 -12.18 -8.40
N ARG A 177 -6.92 -12.00 -7.14
CA ARG A 177 -5.57 -11.76 -6.64
C ARG A 177 -5.24 -12.81 -5.61
N ARG A 178 -4.13 -13.52 -5.78
CA ARG A 178 -3.63 -14.49 -4.81
C ARG A 178 -2.26 -14.06 -4.29
N ARG A 179 -2.10 -14.11 -2.97
CA ARG A 179 -0.81 -13.89 -2.31
C ARG A 179 -0.25 -15.23 -1.84
N TYR A 180 1.02 -15.45 -2.12
CA TYR A 180 1.77 -16.60 -1.62
C TYR A 180 3.04 -16.10 -0.93
N VAL A 181 3.29 -16.61 0.28
CA VAL A 181 4.46 -16.24 1.09
C VAL A 181 5.30 -17.48 1.28
N ASP A 182 6.54 -17.40 0.84
CA ASP A 182 7.57 -18.40 1.11
C ASP A 182 8.49 -17.89 2.23
N GLU A 183 8.33 -18.47 3.41
CA GLU A 183 9.14 -18.11 4.59
C GLU A 183 10.56 -18.67 4.51
N ALA A 184 10.82 -19.73 3.73
CA ALA A 184 12.17 -20.30 3.61
C ALA A 184 13.06 -19.42 2.71
N GLU A 185 12.50 -18.96 1.58
CA GLU A 185 13.19 -18.09 0.62
C GLU A 185 12.96 -16.59 0.88
N GLN A 186 12.25 -16.24 1.97
CA GLN A 186 11.89 -14.86 2.33
C GLN A 186 11.33 -14.06 1.14
N SER A 187 10.39 -14.69 0.42
CA SER A 187 9.80 -14.15 -0.79
C SER A 187 8.28 -14.14 -0.76
N VAL A 188 7.68 -13.19 -1.46
CA VAL A 188 6.23 -13.06 -1.65
C VAL A 188 5.92 -12.99 -3.13
N VAL A 189 4.94 -13.77 -3.57
CA VAL A 189 4.36 -13.70 -4.91
C VAL A 189 2.94 -13.19 -4.81
N ILE A 190 2.60 -12.16 -5.58
CA ILE A 190 1.25 -11.62 -5.70
C ILE A 190 0.87 -11.74 -7.18
N ALA A 191 -0.01 -12.68 -7.49
CA ALA A 191 -0.51 -12.88 -8.83
C ALA A 191 -1.95 -12.38 -8.94
N SER A 192 -2.28 -11.74 -10.05
CA SER A 192 -3.58 -11.17 -10.34
C SER A 192 -4.00 -11.51 -11.77
N ASN A 193 -5.22 -12.04 -11.95
CA ASN A 193 -5.81 -12.36 -13.24
C ASN A 193 -7.21 -11.77 -13.36
N ALA A 194 -7.53 -11.16 -14.50
CA ALA A 194 -8.88 -10.73 -14.81
C ALA A 194 -9.89 -11.86 -14.69
N LEU A 195 -11.08 -11.52 -14.21
CA LEU A 195 -12.23 -12.43 -14.20
C LEU A 195 -13.12 -12.19 -15.42
N ASP A 196 -13.83 -13.24 -15.82
CA ASP A 196 -14.76 -13.23 -16.94
C ASP A 196 -15.82 -12.13 -16.77
N ARG A 197 -16.16 -11.48 -17.88
CA ARG A 197 -17.08 -10.34 -17.92
C ARG A 197 -18.47 -10.71 -17.41
N GLU A 198 -18.89 -11.96 -17.62
CA GLU A 198 -20.23 -12.47 -17.32
C GLU A 198 -20.50 -12.59 -15.82
N LEU A 199 -19.44 -12.65 -15.00
CA LEU A 199 -19.56 -12.84 -13.55
C LEU A 199 -20.06 -11.60 -12.80
N PHE A 200 -19.90 -10.42 -13.41
CA PHE A 200 -20.25 -9.14 -12.79
C PHE A 200 -20.94 -8.21 -13.80
N PRO A 201 -22.03 -7.52 -13.40
CA PRO A 201 -22.74 -6.64 -14.31
C PRO A 201 -21.85 -5.50 -14.79
N LEU A 202 -22.12 -5.03 -16.00
CA LEU A 202 -21.45 -3.88 -16.60
C LEU A 202 -22.03 -2.58 -16.05
N ASN A 203 -21.16 -1.61 -15.86
CA ASN A 203 -21.54 -0.23 -15.59
C ASN A 203 -21.17 0.63 -16.80
N SER A 204 -22.09 1.45 -17.30
CA SER A 204 -21.84 2.38 -18.41
C SER A 204 -20.92 3.54 -18.04
N GLU A 205 -20.65 3.77 -16.75
CA GLU A 205 -19.75 4.82 -16.27
C GLU A 205 -18.27 4.52 -16.53
N TYR A 206 -17.90 3.25 -16.68
CA TYR A 206 -16.50 2.80 -16.76
C TYR A 206 -16.30 1.83 -17.91
N VAL A 207 -15.08 1.79 -18.45
CA VAL A 207 -14.68 0.79 -19.44
C VAL A 207 -14.14 -0.44 -18.70
N ARG A 208 -14.83 -1.58 -18.82
CA ARG A 208 -14.40 -2.85 -18.22
C ARG A 208 -13.21 -3.45 -18.97
N VAL A 209 -12.07 -3.60 -18.30
CA VAL A 209 -10.91 -4.31 -18.83
C VAL A 209 -11.12 -5.81 -18.68
N GLN A 210 -11.01 -6.55 -19.80
CA GLN A 210 -11.23 -7.99 -19.83
C GLN A 210 -9.92 -8.78 -19.80
N THR A 211 -8.88 -8.23 -20.43
CA THR A 211 -7.56 -8.84 -20.46
C THR A 211 -6.65 -8.11 -19.49
N TYR A 212 -6.36 -8.73 -18.35
CA TYR A 212 -5.40 -8.21 -17.38
C TYR A 212 -4.71 -9.37 -16.66
N ARG A 213 -3.39 -9.28 -16.56
CA ARG A 213 -2.55 -10.18 -15.77
C ARG A 213 -1.43 -9.36 -15.15
N SER A 214 -1.17 -9.58 -13.87
CA SER A 214 -0.10 -8.91 -13.14
C SER A 214 0.48 -9.85 -12.09
N VAL A 215 1.80 -9.99 -12.10
CA VAL A 215 2.54 -10.84 -11.18
C VAL A 215 3.68 -10.03 -10.59
N MET A 216 3.66 -9.88 -9.27
CA MET A 216 4.71 -9.25 -8.50
C MET A 216 5.42 -10.30 -7.65
N VAL A 217 6.73 -10.39 -7.80
CA VAL A 217 7.60 -11.18 -6.94
C VAL A 217 8.47 -10.23 -6.14
N VAL A 218 8.44 -10.37 -4.82
CA VAL A 218 9.24 -9.59 -3.87
C VAL A 218 10.13 -10.54 -3.09
N ARG A 219 11.42 -10.25 -2.99
CA ARG A 219 12.40 -11.04 -2.22
C ARG A 219 13.08 -10.13 -1.23
N ALA A 220 13.04 -10.46 0.05
CA ALA A 220 13.81 -9.72 1.03
C ALA A 220 15.31 -10.04 0.86
N HIS A 221 16.19 -9.07 1.07
CA HIS A 221 17.64 -9.34 1.08
C HIS A 221 18.06 -10.20 2.27
N ARG A 222 17.31 -10.13 3.38
CA ARG A 222 17.54 -10.89 4.59
C ARG A 222 16.23 -11.45 5.13
N CYS A 223 15.45 -10.65 5.85
CA CYS A 223 14.14 -11.03 6.35
C CYS A 223 13.08 -9.97 6.01
N PHE A 224 11.80 -10.34 6.11
CA PHE A 224 10.69 -9.47 5.69
C PHE A 224 10.63 -8.10 6.38
N ASP A 225 11.12 -8.01 7.61
CA ASP A 225 11.03 -6.81 8.46
C ASP A 225 12.32 -5.98 8.43
N GLU A 226 13.39 -6.52 7.87
CA GLU A 226 14.63 -5.79 7.64
C GLU A 226 14.58 -5.00 6.32
N LYS A 227 15.40 -3.96 6.26
CA LYS A 227 15.58 -3.14 5.07
C LYS A 227 16.31 -3.93 3.99
N GLY A 228 15.86 -3.75 2.75
CA GLY A 228 16.44 -4.44 1.60
C GLY A 228 15.47 -5.42 0.97
N LEU A 229 15.06 -5.13 -0.26
CA LEU A 229 14.26 -6.03 -1.08
C LEU A 229 14.61 -5.89 -2.56
N ASP A 230 14.46 -6.97 -3.29
CA ASP A 230 14.36 -6.96 -4.75
C ASP A 230 12.93 -7.26 -5.16
N PHE A 231 12.48 -6.62 -6.24
CA PHE A 231 11.15 -6.88 -6.79
C PHE A 231 11.19 -7.03 -8.31
N VAL A 232 10.24 -7.81 -8.81
CA VAL A 232 9.91 -7.92 -10.23
C VAL A 232 8.40 -7.87 -10.37
N LEU A 233 7.90 -6.92 -11.14
CA LEU A 233 6.50 -6.81 -11.54
C LEU A 233 6.41 -7.06 -13.05
N THR A 234 5.80 -8.17 -13.46
CA THR A 234 5.45 -8.44 -14.86
C THR A 234 3.95 -8.27 -15.03
N TYR A 235 3.50 -7.43 -15.97
CA TYR A 235 2.08 -7.23 -16.21
C TYR A 235 1.76 -6.90 -17.67
N TYR A 236 0.54 -7.23 -18.07
CA TYR A 236 -0.07 -6.75 -19.31
C TYR A 236 -1.55 -6.48 -19.09
N ASP A 237 -2.09 -5.52 -19.84
CA ASP A 237 -3.53 -5.29 -19.92
C ASP A 237 -3.96 -4.85 -21.31
N ASN A 238 -5.24 -5.04 -21.62
CA ASN A 238 -5.90 -4.40 -22.74
C ASN A 238 -6.76 -3.25 -22.20
N PRO A 239 -6.42 -1.98 -22.45
CA PRO A 239 -7.20 -0.84 -21.98
C PRO A 239 -8.55 -0.67 -22.70
N GLU A 240 -8.90 -1.60 -23.59
CA GLU A 240 -10.10 -1.69 -24.43
C GLU A 240 -10.32 -0.44 -25.31
N SER A 241 -9.22 0.24 -25.64
CA SER A 241 -9.19 1.40 -26.52
C SER A 241 -7.79 1.63 -27.07
N THR A 242 -7.67 2.20 -28.26
CA THR A 242 -6.41 2.75 -28.73
C THR A 242 -6.03 3.98 -27.90
N ILE A 243 -4.88 3.93 -27.23
CA ILE A 243 -4.36 5.08 -26.47
C ILE A 243 -3.80 6.11 -27.47
N PRO A 244 -4.26 7.37 -27.45
CA PRO A 244 -3.67 8.43 -28.28
C PRO A 244 -2.18 8.61 -27.99
N SER A 245 -1.38 8.87 -29.02
CA SER A 245 0.10 8.93 -28.87
C SER A 245 0.56 9.98 -27.85
N CYS A 246 -0.15 11.11 -27.73
CA CYS A 246 0.14 12.12 -26.71
C CYS A 246 -0.06 11.59 -25.28
N ALA A 247 -1.15 10.86 -25.03
CA ALA A 247 -1.43 10.23 -23.74
C ALA A 247 -0.43 9.12 -23.44
N TYR A 248 -0.08 8.32 -24.44
CA TYR A 248 0.95 7.28 -24.32
C TYR A 248 2.30 7.88 -23.92
N ASN A 249 2.77 8.91 -24.65
CA ASN A 249 4.02 9.59 -24.36
C ASN A 249 4.02 10.22 -22.96
N TRP A 250 2.88 10.76 -22.52
CA TRP A 250 2.75 11.27 -21.16
C TRP A 250 2.87 10.16 -20.10
N ILE A 251 2.20 9.01 -20.31
CA ILE A 251 2.27 7.86 -19.41
C ILE A 251 3.72 7.39 -19.28
N VAL A 252 4.45 7.22 -20.39
CA VAL A 252 5.83 6.72 -20.38
C VAL A 252 6.79 7.70 -19.74
N ASN A 253 6.73 8.98 -20.12
CA ASN A 253 7.75 9.96 -19.71
C ASN A 253 7.48 10.59 -18.33
N HIS A 254 6.22 10.59 -17.87
CA HIS A 254 5.83 11.26 -16.62
C HIS A 254 5.08 10.31 -15.69
N GLY A 255 4.01 9.67 -16.18
CA GLY A 255 3.12 8.85 -15.35
C GLY A 255 3.81 7.66 -14.68
N GLY A 256 4.55 6.87 -15.46
CA GLY A 256 5.26 5.67 -15.01
C GLY A 256 6.33 5.98 -13.95
N PRO A 257 7.31 6.85 -14.23
CA PRO A 257 8.33 7.23 -13.26
C PRO A 257 7.74 7.81 -11.98
N HIS A 258 6.73 8.68 -12.09
CA HIS A 258 6.04 9.24 -10.94
C HIS A 258 5.34 8.16 -10.10
N PHE A 259 4.68 7.20 -10.74
CA PHE A 259 4.03 6.09 -10.04
C PHE A 259 5.02 5.25 -9.23
N LEU A 260 6.20 4.96 -9.78
CA LEU A 260 7.24 4.21 -9.08
C LEU A 260 7.74 4.96 -7.83
N GLN A 261 7.90 6.28 -7.94
CA GLN A 261 8.23 7.14 -6.79
C GLN A 261 7.11 7.15 -5.73
N GLN A 262 5.85 7.20 -6.15
CA GLN A 262 4.70 7.16 -5.23
C GLN A 262 4.66 5.84 -4.45
N VAL A 263 4.92 4.72 -5.12
CA VAL A 263 5.00 3.40 -4.49
C VAL A 263 6.09 3.37 -3.42
N HIS A 264 7.30 3.83 -3.75
CA HIS A 264 8.43 3.89 -2.82
C HIS A 264 8.11 4.78 -1.61
N ALA A 265 7.61 5.99 -1.85
CA ALA A 265 7.23 6.94 -0.80
C ALA A 265 6.11 6.39 0.10
N ALA A 266 5.13 5.70 -0.47
CA ALA A 266 4.05 5.07 0.31
C ALA A 266 4.57 3.96 1.21
N ALA A 267 5.50 3.13 0.74
CA ALA A 267 6.08 2.08 1.59
C ALA A 267 6.89 2.68 2.76
N LEU A 268 7.69 3.73 2.50
CA LEU A 268 8.40 4.46 3.57
C LEU A 268 7.44 5.11 4.57
N GLU A 269 6.34 5.69 4.11
CA GLU A 269 5.36 6.32 4.99
C GLU A 269 4.62 5.27 5.84
N LEU A 270 4.30 4.10 5.27
CA LEU A 270 3.66 3.02 6.00
C LEU A 270 4.52 2.52 7.17
N GLU A 271 5.83 2.38 6.96
CA GLU A 271 6.77 2.04 8.01
C GLU A 271 6.76 3.09 9.13
N LYS A 272 6.86 4.38 8.79
CA LYS A 272 6.84 5.46 9.80
C LYS A 272 5.58 5.40 10.64
N LEU A 273 4.42 5.20 10.01
CA LEU A 273 3.14 5.07 10.70
C LEU A 273 3.12 3.86 11.66
N ARG A 274 3.77 2.75 11.29
CA ARG A 274 3.88 1.55 12.15
C ARG A 274 4.80 1.81 13.34
N THR A 275 5.94 2.45 13.13
CA THR A 275 6.88 2.84 14.18
C THR A 275 6.23 3.80 15.18
N GLN A 276 5.53 4.83 14.69
CA GLN A 276 4.80 5.76 15.55
C GLN A 276 3.70 5.06 16.37
N ARG A 277 2.94 4.15 15.73
CA ARG A 277 1.88 3.38 16.41
C ARG A 277 2.44 2.47 17.49
N SER A 278 3.56 1.79 17.23
CA SER A 278 4.20 0.89 18.19
C SER A 278 4.80 1.65 19.38
N LEU A 279 5.46 2.79 19.13
CA LEU A 279 5.95 3.68 20.20
C LEU A 279 4.80 4.19 21.08
N GLY A 280 3.72 4.70 20.48
CA GLY A 280 2.57 5.17 21.26
C GLY A 280 1.89 4.06 22.09
N GLN A 281 1.88 2.81 21.60
CA GLN A 281 1.38 1.68 22.39
C GLN A 281 2.29 1.33 23.57
N LEU A 282 3.61 1.48 23.42
CA LEU A 282 4.57 1.25 24.50
C LEU A 282 4.46 2.34 25.57
N GLU A 283 4.32 3.61 25.18
CA GLU A 283 4.12 4.74 26.10
C GLU A 283 2.83 4.60 26.91
N MET A 284 1.73 4.18 26.26
CA MET A 284 0.47 3.90 26.95
C MET A 284 0.60 2.74 27.95
N ARG A 285 1.34 1.68 27.60
CA ARG A 285 1.57 0.56 28.54
C ARG A 285 2.48 0.93 29.70
N ALA A 286 3.50 1.75 29.45
CA ALA A 286 4.40 2.22 30.49
C ALA A 286 3.68 3.14 31.49
N SER A 287 2.79 4.02 31.00
CA SER A 287 1.98 4.87 31.88
C SER A 287 0.93 4.09 32.67
N GLU A 288 0.29 3.07 32.07
CA GLU A 288 -0.59 2.15 32.80
C GLU A 288 0.16 1.40 33.91
N ALA A 289 1.35 0.85 33.62
CA ALA A 289 2.18 0.14 34.59
C ALA A 289 2.65 1.05 35.73
N ALA A 290 3.10 2.27 35.43
CA ALA A 290 3.48 3.25 36.45
C ALA A 290 2.31 3.60 37.38
N SER A 291 1.10 3.73 36.83
CA SER A 291 -0.10 4.02 37.62
C SER A 291 -0.57 2.84 38.49
N ASP A 292 -0.21 1.61 38.13
CA ASP A 292 -0.48 0.40 38.92
C ASP A 292 0.59 0.19 40.02
N GLU A 293 1.86 0.55 39.74
CA GLU A 293 2.94 0.59 40.74
C GLU A 293 2.64 1.64 41.83
N GLU A 294 2.22 2.84 41.45
CA GLU A 294 1.88 3.92 42.39
C GLU A 294 0.67 3.55 43.30
N LYS A 295 -0.30 2.80 42.77
CA LYS A 295 -1.40 2.23 43.57
C LYS A 295 -0.96 1.10 44.49
N SER A 296 0.06 0.33 44.09
CA SER A 296 0.61 -0.75 44.92
C SER A 296 1.46 -0.20 46.08
N GLU A 297 2.20 0.89 45.85
CA GLU A 297 2.96 1.59 46.89
C GLU A 297 2.05 2.27 47.92
N TYR A 298 0.92 2.87 47.49
CA TYR A 298 -0.06 3.43 48.43
C TYR A 298 -0.70 2.36 49.35
N SER A 299 -0.71 1.09 48.93
CA SER A 299 -1.22 -0.01 49.77
C SER A 299 -0.17 -0.59 50.74
N ILE A 300 1.13 -0.31 50.54
CA ILE A 300 2.23 -0.74 51.42
C ILE A 300 2.68 0.41 52.35
N GLY A 301 2.45 1.67 51.96
CA GLY A 301 2.90 2.88 52.67
C GLY A 301 2.08 3.34 53.88
N ALA A 302 1.17 2.54 54.43
CA ALA A 302 0.54 2.83 55.73
C ALA A 302 1.44 2.35 56.88
N GLY A 303 2.69 2.84 56.92
CA GLY A 303 3.66 2.42 57.93
C GLY A 303 4.97 3.20 57.84
N LEU A 304 5.06 4.22 58.70
CA LEU A 304 6.28 4.91 59.16
C LEU A 304 6.75 6.11 58.32
N ALA A 305 6.60 7.26 58.98
CA ALA A 305 7.06 8.58 58.61
C ALA A 305 8.53 8.83 58.97
N GLY A 306 9.14 9.78 58.26
CA GLY A 306 10.13 10.68 58.85
C GLY A 306 11.35 10.98 57.97
N GLY A 307 11.63 12.28 57.78
CA GLY A 307 12.99 12.77 57.50
C GLY A 307 13.10 13.69 56.29
N ASP A 308 13.65 14.88 56.53
CA ASP A 308 13.64 16.11 55.75
C ASP A 308 14.94 16.35 54.93
N GLU A 309 14.93 17.46 54.19
CA GLU A 309 16.01 18.27 53.60
C GLU A 309 16.49 17.97 52.16
N GLY A 310 16.47 19.03 51.34
CA GLY A 310 16.67 19.00 49.89
C GLY A 310 17.98 19.61 49.38
N VAL A 311 18.16 19.65 48.06
CA VAL A 311 19.15 20.45 47.31
C VAL A 311 18.68 20.59 45.84
N GLU A 312 18.78 21.79 45.27
CA GLU A 312 18.86 22.10 43.82
C GLU A 312 20.18 22.85 43.57
N PRO A 313 20.66 23.11 42.34
CA PRO A 313 20.41 22.47 41.02
C PRO A 313 21.73 22.22 40.23
N GLU A 314 21.72 21.50 39.09
CA GLU A 314 22.69 21.75 38.00
C GLU A 314 22.11 21.49 36.60
N GLN A 315 22.49 22.38 35.68
CA GLN A 315 22.08 22.49 34.28
C GLN A 315 22.88 21.51 33.40
N GLY A 316 22.19 20.84 32.45
CA GLY A 316 22.82 20.08 31.37
C GLY A 316 22.08 20.32 30.06
N THR A 317 22.65 21.15 29.19
CA THR A 317 22.21 21.42 27.82
C THR A 317 22.88 20.48 26.81
N SER A 318 22.14 20.20 25.74
CA SER A 318 22.59 19.78 24.39
C SER A 318 22.92 18.29 24.15
N ALA A 319 21.89 17.54 23.75
CA ALA A 319 22.02 16.37 22.87
C ALA A 319 20.92 16.35 21.80
N ASP A 320 19.75 16.93 22.09
CA ASP A 320 18.61 17.02 21.16
C ASP A 320 18.74 18.16 20.14
N GLU A 321 19.50 19.22 20.42
CA GLU A 321 19.71 20.31 19.47
C GLU A 321 20.68 19.93 18.33
N VAL A 322 21.66 19.07 18.61
CA VAL A 322 22.65 18.61 17.61
C VAL A 322 21.98 17.70 16.58
N LYS A 323 21.08 16.79 17.00
CA LYS A 323 20.33 15.91 16.08
C LYS A 323 19.30 16.68 15.24
N LYS A 324 18.72 17.76 15.80
CA LYS A 324 17.73 18.57 15.08
C LYS A 324 18.37 19.52 14.07
N ALA A 325 19.61 19.94 14.31
CA ALA A 325 20.42 20.71 13.38
C ALA A 325 20.86 19.85 12.17
N ASP A 326 21.35 18.63 12.43
CA ASP A 326 21.85 17.70 11.41
C ASP A 326 20.74 17.26 10.43
N VAL A 327 19.53 17.01 10.95
CA VAL A 327 18.34 16.71 10.12
C VAL A 327 17.86 17.93 9.31
N ARG A 328 18.03 19.15 9.84
CA ARG A 328 17.65 20.39 9.12
C ARG A 328 18.65 20.73 8.02
N GLU A 329 19.95 20.56 8.25
CA GLU A 329 20.98 20.77 7.23
C GLU A 329 20.88 19.74 6.11
N THR A 330 20.63 18.46 6.43
CA THR A 330 20.38 17.42 5.42
C THR A 330 19.10 17.71 4.61
N SER A 331 18.04 18.19 5.26
CA SER A 331 16.78 18.56 4.58
C SER A 331 16.92 19.81 3.70
N GLN A 332 17.73 20.78 4.10
CA GLN A 332 18.03 21.98 3.29
C GLN A 332 18.95 21.63 2.11
N SER A 333 20.00 20.85 2.33
CA SER A 333 20.91 20.38 1.28
C SER A 333 20.15 19.63 0.16
N ASN A 334 19.23 18.73 0.54
CA ASN A 334 18.39 18.00 -0.41
C ASN A 334 17.42 18.91 -1.18
N ARG A 335 16.89 19.98 -0.53
CA ARG A 335 16.05 20.97 -1.21
C ARG A 335 16.84 21.84 -2.20
N THR A 336 18.05 22.25 -1.85
CA THR A 336 18.91 23.05 -2.73
C THR A 336 19.40 22.24 -3.93
N ALA A 337 19.72 20.95 -3.75
CA ALA A 337 20.06 20.04 -4.83
C ALA A 337 18.89 19.83 -5.82
N LEU A 338 17.66 19.71 -5.31
CA LEU A 338 16.44 19.59 -6.12
C LEU A 338 16.11 20.86 -6.90
N GLN A 339 16.34 22.03 -6.30
CA GLN A 339 16.08 23.30 -6.97
C GLN A 339 17.12 23.58 -8.07
N ALA A 340 18.39 23.25 -7.82
CA ALA A 340 19.44 23.28 -8.84
C ALA A 340 19.23 22.25 -9.97
N TRP A 341 18.57 21.12 -9.68
CA TRP A 341 18.15 20.13 -10.69
C TRP A 341 16.99 20.67 -11.55
N TYR A 342 15.99 21.30 -10.93
CA TYR A 342 14.86 21.92 -11.61
C TYR A 342 15.29 23.04 -12.57
N GLU A 343 16.21 23.91 -12.14
CA GLU A 343 16.75 25.00 -12.97
C GLU A 343 17.62 24.50 -14.14
N ARG A 344 18.26 23.32 -14.00
CA ARG A 344 19.01 22.70 -15.12
C ARG A 344 18.10 22.08 -16.17
N LEU A 345 16.92 21.59 -15.78
CA LEU A 345 15.96 21.01 -16.71
C LEU A 345 15.15 22.06 -17.47
N THR A 346 14.87 23.21 -16.85
CA THR A 346 14.19 24.34 -17.53
C THR A 346 15.12 25.15 -18.43
N ALA A 347 16.44 24.98 -18.30
CA ALA A 347 17.46 25.61 -19.14
C ALA A 347 17.71 24.89 -20.48
N VAL A 348 17.17 23.68 -20.69
CA VAL A 348 17.27 22.94 -21.96
C VAL A 348 16.04 23.24 -22.82
N GLU A 349 16.15 24.34 -23.56
CA GLU A 349 15.51 24.68 -24.83
C GLU A 349 14.00 24.42 -24.98
N THR A 350 13.23 25.51 -24.88
CA THR A 350 12.01 25.72 -25.66
C THR A 350 12.35 25.76 -27.17
N PRO A 351 11.82 24.88 -28.02
CA PRO A 351 11.86 25.09 -29.45
C PRO A 351 10.85 26.17 -29.83
N GLU A 352 11.33 27.19 -30.54
CA GLU A 352 10.54 28.24 -31.21
C GLU A 352 9.57 27.64 -32.25
N PHE A 353 8.45 27.05 -31.82
CA PHE A 353 7.42 26.54 -32.74
C PHE A 353 6.05 27.18 -32.50
N LEU A 354 6.05 28.51 -32.31
CA LEU A 354 4.85 29.34 -32.23
C LEU A 354 4.87 30.50 -33.24
N GLY A 355 5.42 30.25 -34.42
CA GLY A 355 5.31 31.16 -35.57
C GLY A 355 5.22 30.35 -36.86
N MET A 356 4.00 29.94 -37.22
CA MET A 356 3.51 29.70 -38.60
C MET A 356 2.17 28.97 -38.53
N ILE A 357 1.10 29.74 -38.27
CA ILE A 357 -0.24 29.45 -38.79
C ILE A 357 -0.74 30.80 -39.33
N ASP A 358 -0.51 31.01 -40.63
CA ASP A 358 -1.36 31.86 -41.48
C ASP A 358 -2.30 30.94 -42.26
#